data_AF-Q30CA7-F1
#
_entry.id   AF-Q30CA7-F1
#
_cell.length_a   1.000
_cell.length_b   1.000
_cell.length_c   1.000
_cell.angle_alpha   90.00
_cell.angle_beta   90.00
_cell.angle_gamma   90.00
#
_symmetry.space_group_name_H-M   'P 1'
#
loop_
_entity.id
_entity.type
_entity.pdbx_description
1 polymer ?
#
loop_
_entity_poly.entity_id
_entity_poly.type
_entity_poly.pdbx_seq_one_letter_code
_entity_poly.pdbx_strand_id
1 'polypeptide(L)' 'CGETCLFIPCIFSVVGCSCSSKVCYRNFLDMN' A
#
# COMPACT_ATOMS: atom_id res chain seq x y z
N CYS A 1 3.96 -3.43 0.01
CA CYS A 1 4.04 -3.38 -1.46
C CYS A 1 5.18 -2.51 -1.97
N GLY A 2 5.99 -1.91 -1.09
CA GLY A 2 7.23 -1.21 -1.49
C GLY A 2 6.99 0.15 -2.14
N GLU A 3 5.74 0.60 -2.18
CA GLU A 3 5.28 1.86 -2.77
C GLU A 3 4.82 2.80 -1.66
N THR A 4 4.78 4.09 -1.96
CA THR A 4 4.23 5.11 -1.08
C THR A 4 3.02 5.76 -1.73
N CYS A 5 1.98 6.01 -0.94
CA CYS A 5 0.73 6.59 -1.40
C CYS A 5 0.57 8.07 -1.00
N LEU A 6 1.66 8.85 -1.02
CA LEU A 6 1.62 10.28 -0.67
C LEU A 6 0.89 11.13 -1.74
N PHE A 7 1.18 10.85 -3.01
CA PHE A 7 0.72 11.66 -4.15
C PHE A 7 -0.01 10.84 -5.22
N ILE A 8 0.16 9.52 -5.19
CA ILE A 8 -0.47 8.57 -6.11
C ILE A 8 -1.13 7.45 -5.31
N PRO A 9 -2.22 6.86 -5.80
CA PRO A 9 -2.72 5.62 -5.23
C PRO A 9 -1.68 4.51 -5.41
N CYS A 10 -1.78 3.46 -4.59
CA CYS A 10 -0.97 2.26 -4.74
C CYS A 10 -1.14 1.68 -6.15
N ILE A 11 -0.06 1.59 -6.93
CA ILE A 11 -0.08 1.03 -8.29
C ILE A 11 -0.45 -0.46 -8.19
N PHE A 12 0.07 -1.12 -7.18
CA PHE A 12 -0.23 -2.51 -6.88
C PHE A 12 -1.56 -2.70 -6.13
N SER A 13 -2.45 -1.70 -6.11
CA SER A 13 -3.78 -1.88 -5.51
C SER A 13 -4.59 -2.98 -6.19
N VAL A 14 -4.36 -3.20 -7.49
CA VAL A 14 -4.94 -4.31 -8.25
C VAL A 14 -4.48 -5.70 -7.80
N VAL A 15 -3.34 -5.82 -7.11
CA VAL A 15 -2.83 -7.09 -6.54
C VAL A 15 -3.02 -7.19 -5.02
N GLY A 16 -3.92 -6.37 -4.46
CA GLY A 16 -4.29 -6.41 -3.04
C GLY A 16 -3.38 -5.55 -2.15
N CYS A 17 -2.85 -4.46 -2.68
CA CYS A 17 -2.15 -3.44 -1.90
C CYS A 17 -3.10 -2.30 -1.49
N SER A 18 -3.00 -1.90 -0.23
CA SER A 18 -3.81 -0.85 0.37
C SER A 18 -2.90 0.22 0.95
N CYS A 19 -3.34 1.48 0.86
CA CYS A 19 -2.63 2.60 1.44
C CYS A 19 -2.93 2.71 2.94
N SER A 20 -1.89 2.67 3.78
CA SER A 20 -1.97 2.99 5.21
C SER A 20 -0.77 3.85 5.58
N SER A 21 -0.90 4.82 6.48
CA SER A 21 0.23 5.66 6.93
C SER A 21 1.13 6.23 5.80
N LYS A 22 0.53 6.54 4.63
CA LYS A 22 1.21 7.03 3.42
C LYS A 22 2.16 6.01 2.74
N VAL A 23 2.08 4.75 3.14
CA VAL A 23 2.82 3.62 2.57
C VAL A 23 1.81 2.59 2.05
N CYS A 24 2.14 1.98 0.92
CA CYS A 24 1.34 0.94 0.31
C CYS A 24 1.75 -0.41 0.87
N TYR A 25 0.85 -0.99 1.64
CA TYR A 25 1.04 -2.28 2.28
C TYR A 25 0.20 -3.34 1.61
N ARG A 26 0.62 -4.59 1.75
CA ARG A 26 -0.20 -5.71 1.29
C ARG A 26 -1.03 -6.14 2.48
N ASN A 27 -2.29 -6.53 2.26
CA ASN A 27 -3.29 -6.84 3.30
C ASN A 27 -2.80 -7.77 4.46
N PHE A 28 -1.68 -8.48 4.27
CA PHE A 28 -1.07 -9.42 5.23
C PHE A 28 0.32 -9.00 5.75
N LEU A 29 0.90 -7.89 5.27
CA LEU A 29 2.27 -7.46 5.56
C LEU A 29 2.36 -6.11 6.30
N ASP A 30 1.22 -5.55 6.73
CA ASP A 30 1.17 -4.37 7.59
C ASP A 30 -0.03 -4.46 8.52
N MET A 31 0.23 -5.15 9.61
CA MET A 31 -0.54 -5.13 10.84
C MET A 31 0.49 -5.06 11.96
N ASN A 32 1.33 -4.02 11.98
CA ASN A 32 2.03 -3.52 13.18
C ASN A 32 2.78 -2.21 12.90
#